data_AF-A0A2M7QDM8-F1
#
_entry.id   AF-A0A2M7QDM8-F1
#
_cell.length_a   1.000
_cell.length_b   1.000
_cell.length_c   1.000
_cell.angle_alpha   90.00
_cell.angle_beta   90.00
_cell.angle_gamma   90.00
#
_symmetry.space_group_name_H-M   'P 1'
#
loop_
_entity.id
_entity.type
_entity.pdbx_description
1 polymer ?
#
loop_
_entity_poly.entity_id
_entity_poly.type
_entity_poly.pdbx_seq_one_letter_code
_entity_poly.pdbx_strand_id
1 'polypeptide(L)'
;MKINPQLKEELKKRMQVFVRTEKEKVTVYSVYPLAAGEVSSLLAANDELKGREYSNVIDTSLIGGVIIRFGSKIIDLSLKHLLQTFQKTIHETH
;
A
#
# COMPACT_ATOMS: atom_id res chain seq x y z
N MET A 1 -15.01 16.51 -31.50
CA MET A 1 -14.05 17.27 -30.69
C MET A 1 -12.63 16.89 -31.12
N LYS A 2 -11.93 17.74 -31.90
CA LYS A 2 -10.55 17.47 -32.32
C LYS A 2 -9.60 17.93 -31.21
N ILE A 3 -9.25 17.02 -30.31
CA ILE A 3 -8.21 17.26 -29.31
C ILE A 3 -6.90 17.54 -30.06
N ASN A 4 -6.23 18.65 -29.74
CA ASN A 4 -4.97 19.04 -30.35
C ASN A 4 -3.93 17.91 -30.14
N PRO A 5 -3.31 17.36 -31.22
CA PRO A 5 -2.43 16.20 -31.12
C PRO A 5 -1.22 16.43 -30.21
N GLN A 6 -0.71 17.66 -30.13
CA GLN A 6 0.38 18.01 -29.21
C GLN A 6 -0.04 17.93 -27.75
N LEU A 7 -1.25 18.39 -27.44
CA LEU A 7 -1.82 18.32 -26.09
C LEU A 7 -2.03 16.86 -25.65
N LYS A 8 -2.44 16.00 -26.59
CA LYS A 8 -2.65 14.57 -26.31
C LYS A 8 -1.34 13.86 -25.96
N GLU A 9 -0.26 14.15 -26.68
CA GLU A 9 1.06 13.56 -26.40
C GLU A 9 1.68 14.08 -25.10
N GLU A 10 1.52 15.36 -24.77
CA GLU A 10 2.02 15.90 -23.51
C GLU A 10 1.28 15.32 -22.30
N LEU A 11 -0.05 15.19 -22.38
CA LEU A 11 -0.86 14.50 -21.36
C LEU A 11 -0.42 13.06 -21.18
N LYS A 12 -0.21 12.32 -22.28
CA LYS A 12 0.22 10.92 -22.23
C LYS A 12 1.57 10.78 -21.54
N LYS A 13 2.53 11.66 -21.85
CA LYS A 13 3.85 11.67 -21.17
C LYS A 13 3.72 11.95 -19.67
N ARG A 14 2.97 12.99 -19.28
CA ARG A 14 2.78 13.32 -17.85
C ARG A 14 2.08 12.20 -17.09
N MET A 15 1.07 11.57 -17.68
CA MET A 15 0.37 10.44 -17.08
C MET A 15 1.27 9.22 -16.93
N GLN A 16 2.12 8.92 -17.90
CA GLN A 16 3.07 7.80 -17.79
C GLN A 16 4.06 7.99 -16.63
N VAL A 17 4.61 9.20 -16.48
CA VAL A 17 5.50 9.51 -15.36
C VAL A 17 4.76 9.38 -14.03
N PHE A 18 3.57 9.98 -13.92
CA PHE A 18 2.77 9.93 -12.70
C PHE A 18 2.40 8.50 -12.28
N VAL A 19 1.96 7.67 -13.23
CA VAL A 19 1.61 6.26 -12.98
C VAL A 19 2.84 5.44 -12.56
N ARG A 20 4.04 5.76 -13.08
CA ARG A 20 5.28 5.09 -12.67
C ARG A 20 5.63 5.45 -11.22
N THR A 21 5.62 6.73 -10.89
CA THR A 21 5.96 7.22 -9.55
C THR A 21 5.00 6.68 -8.49
N GLU A 22 3.69 6.63 -8.77
CA GLU A 22 2.69 6.05 -7.86
C GLU A 22 2.85 4.53 -7.68
N LYS A 23 3.28 3.79 -8.71
CA LYS A 23 3.54 2.35 -8.59
C LYS A 23 4.77 2.02 -7.73
N GLU A 24 5.70 2.94 -7.63
CA GLU A 24 6.94 2.77 -6.86
C GLU A 24 6.78 3.14 -5.40
N LYS A 25 5.79 3.99 -5.05
CA LYS A 25 5.52 4.37 -3.66
C LYS A 25 4.85 3.27 -2.87
N VAL A 26 5.38 3.02 -1.68
CA VAL A 26 4.79 2.12 -0.69
C VAL A 26 4.07 2.95 0.37
N THR A 27 2.81 2.63 0.63
CA THR A 27 2.05 3.23 1.73
C THR A 27 1.89 2.20 2.84
N VAL A 28 2.37 2.52 4.03
CA VAL A 28 2.24 1.68 5.22
C VAL A 28 1.21 2.33 6.14
N TYR A 29 0.08 1.67 6.32
CA TYR A 29 -0.96 2.07 7.26
C TYR A 29 -0.72 1.40 8.62
N SER A 30 -0.75 2.20 9.68
CA SER A 30 -0.58 1.73 11.06
C SER A 30 -1.44 2.55 12.02
N VAL A 31 -1.73 1.99 13.19
CA VAL A 31 -2.52 2.69 14.24
C VAL A 31 -1.72 3.81 14.91
N TYR A 32 -0.41 3.67 14.91
CA TYR A 32 0.53 4.59 15.53
C TYR A 32 1.65 4.94 14.54
N PRO A 33 2.31 6.11 14.72
CA PRO A 33 3.48 6.46 13.91
C PRO A 33 4.58 5.44 14.15
N LEU A 34 5.00 4.76 13.09
CA LEU A 34 6.10 3.80 13.14
C LEU A 34 7.44 4.54 13.08
N ALA A 35 8.43 4.07 13.85
CA ALA A 35 9.77 4.61 13.74
C ALA A 35 10.37 4.25 12.37
N ALA A 36 11.21 5.14 11.82
CA ALA A 36 11.84 4.91 10.51
C ALA A 36 12.61 3.57 10.44
N GLY A 37 13.24 3.16 11.56
CA GLY A 37 13.91 1.87 11.67
C GLY A 37 12.96 0.67 11.54
N GLU A 38 11.77 0.75 12.13
CA GLU A 38 10.76 -0.33 12.08
C GLU A 38 10.21 -0.49 10.67
N VAL A 39 9.86 0.62 10.01
CA VAL A 39 9.37 0.60 8.63
C VAL A 39 10.46 0.09 7.69
N SER A 40 11.70 0.53 7.85
CA SER A 40 12.81 0.06 7.03
C SER A 40 13.05 -1.45 7.16
N SER A 41 12.88 -2.00 8.37
CA SER A 41 13.05 -3.43 8.64
C SER A 41 11.89 -4.23 8.03
N LEU A 42 10.66 -3.73 8.12
CA LEU A 42 9.48 -4.29 7.47
C LEU A 42 9.62 -4.35 5.95
N LEU A 43 10.12 -3.28 5.33
CA LEU A 43 10.33 -3.23 3.89
C LEU A 43 11.51 -4.11 3.46
N ALA A 44 12.55 -4.22 4.28
CA ALA A 44 13.70 -5.08 4.01
C ALA A 44 13.36 -6.59 4.05
N ALA A 45 12.31 -6.98 4.78
CA ALA A 45 11.83 -8.36 4.85
C ALA A 45 11.17 -8.84 3.54
N ASN A 46 10.87 -7.93 2.61
CA ASN A 46 10.25 -8.27 1.32
C ASN A 46 11.09 -7.69 0.17
N ASP A 47 11.65 -8.57 -0.67
CA ASP A 47 12.48 -8.18 -1.81
C ASP A 47 11.75 -7.24 -2.78
N GLU A 48 10.42 -7.33 -2.91
CA GLU A 48 9.65 -6.42 -3.76
C GLU A 48 9.58 -5.00 -3.19
N LEU A 49 9.73 -4.82 -1.89
CA LEU A 49 9.56 -3.54 -1.18
C LEU A 49 10.88 -2.87 -0.83
N LYS A 50 11.97 -3.65 -0.85
CA LYS A 50 13.31 -3.20 -0.48
C LYS A 50 13.76 -2.01 -1.33
N GLY A 51 14.19 -0.94 -0.66
CA GLY A 51 14.74 0.26 -1.29
C GLY A 51 13.71 1.19 -1.95
N ARG A 52 12.41 0.93 -1.80
CA ARG A 52 11.36 1.84 -2.29
C ARG A 52 11.10 2.99 -1.33
N GLU A 53 10.67 4.12 -1.89
CA GLU A 53 10.14 5.22 -1.09
C GLU A 53 8.86 4.78 -0.38
N TYR A 54 8.74 5.16 0.90
CA TYR A 54 7.59 4.84 1.71
C TYR A 54 6.96 6.07 2.36
N SER A 55 5.66 5.97 2.61
CA SER A 55 4.90 6.90 3.44
C SER A 55 4.18 6.13 4.53
N ASN A 56 4.25 6.60 5.77
CA ASN A 56 3.49 6.04 6.87
C ASN A 56 2.22 6.88 7.10
N VAL A 57 1.06 6.24 6.96
CA VAL A 57 -0.25 6.86 7.17
C VAL A 57 -0.85 6.29 8.45
N ILE A 58 -1.26 7.16 9.35
CA ILE A 58 -1.91 6.76 10.59
C ILE A 58 -3.39 6.50 10.29
N ASP A 59 -3.83 5.26 10.49
CA ASP A 59 -5.21 4.83 10.33
C ASP A 59 -5.76 4.31 11.65
N THR A 60 -6.57 5.14 12.32
CA THR A 60 -7.21 4.83 13.60
C THR A 60 -8.37 3.84 13.48
N SER A 61 -8.79 3.47 12.26
CA SER A 61 -9.80 2.43 12.06
C SER A 61 -9.22 1.02 12.22
N LEU A 62 -7.89 0.90 12.18
CA LEU A 62 -7.19 -0.33 12.48
C LEU A 62 -7.18 -0.57 13.99
N ILE A 63 -7.47 -1.80 14.41
CA ILE A 63 -7.37 -2.23 15.82
C ILE A 63 -5.90 -2.47 16.19
N GLY A 64 -5.09 -2.83 15.19
CA GLY A 64 -3.66 -3.04 15.30
C GLY A 64 -3.12 -3.81 14.09
N GLY A 65 -1.81 -4.02 14.07
CA GLY A 65 -1.09 -4.54 12.91
C GLY A 65 -0.80 -3.46 11.88
N VAL A 66 -0.45 -3.88 10.67
CA VAL A 66 -0.05 -2.98 9.57
C VAL A 66 -0.71 -3.40 8.26
N ILE A 67 -1.00 -2.44 7.40
CA ILE A 67 -1.40 -2.71 6.01
C ILE A 67 -0.38 -2.06 5.10
N ILE A 68 0.18 -2.82 4.17
CA ILE A 68 1.16 -2.33 3.20
C ILE A 68 0.54 -2.33 1.82
N ARG A 69 0.48 -1.15 1.20
CA ARG A 69 -0.05 -0.96 -0.16
C ARG A 69 1.04 -0.48 -1.09
N PHE A 70 1.17 -1.12 -2.24
CA PHE A 70 2.13 -0.72 -3.27
C PHE A 70 1.60 -1.10 -4.65
N GLY A 71 1.52 -0.13 -5.55
CA GLY A 71 0.82 -0.30 -6.83
C GLY A 71 -0.61 -0.84 -6.65
N SER A 72 -0.88 -2.02 -7.22
CA SER A 72 -2.18 -2.72 -7.11
C SER A 72 -2.20 -3.83 -6.05
N LYS A 73 -1.11 -4.04 -5.32
CA LYS A 73 -1.01 -5.09 -4.30
C LYS A 73 -1.29 -4.50 -2.92
N ILE A 74 -1.93 -5.30 -2.08
CA ILE A 74 -2.20 -5.01 -0.67
C ILE A 74 -1.74 -6.22 0.13
N ILE A 75 -0.89 -5.99 1.11
CA ILE A 75 -0.52 -6.97 2.13
C ILE A 75 -1.21 -6.52 3.41
N ASP A 76 -2.24 -7.25 3.81
CA ASP A 76 -3.01 -6.96 5.02
C ASP A 76 -2.51 -7.86 6.16
N LEU A 77 -1.86 -7.23 7.14
CA LEU A 77 -1.43 -7.86 8.39
C LEU A 77 -2.17 -7.22 9.58
N SER A 78 -3.38 -6.71 9.33
CA SER A 78 -4.22 -6.11 10.37
C SER A 78 -4.83 -7.20 11.24
N LEU A 79 -4.88 -6.92 12.55
CA LEU A 79 -5.54 -7.78 13.53
C LEU A 79 -7.02 -7.99 13.20
N LYS A 80 -7.67 -6.96 12.64
CA LYS A 80 -9.08 -7.01 12.23
C LYS A 80 -9.33 -8.13 11.22
N HIS A 81 -8.53 -8.20 10.15
CA HIS A 81 -8.70 -9.22 9.13
C HIS A 81 -8.39 -10.62 9.67
N LEU A 82 -7.34 -10.73 10.49
CA LEU A 82 -6.94 -12.00 11.11
C LEU A 82 -8.06 -12.56 12.00
N LEU A 83 -8.67 -11.72 12.84
CA LEU A 83 -9.81 -12.10 13.69
C LEU A 83 -11.07 -12.47 12.88
N GLN A 84 -11.35 -11.75 11.79
CA GLN A 84 -12.48 -12.08 10.91
C GLN A 84 -12.29 -13.45 10.24
N THR A 85 -11.09 -13.73 9.75
CA THR A 85 -10.75 -15.02 9.16
C THR A 85 -10.86 -16.13 10.20
N PHE A 86 -10.34 -15.91 11.41
CA PHE A 86 -10.45 -16.86 12.50
C PHE A 86 -11.91 -17.15 12.89
N GLN A 87 -12.75 -16.12 12.97
CA GLN A 87 -14.18 -16.27 13.24
C GLN A 87 -14.85 -17.16 12.17
N LYS A 88 -14.55 -16.95 10.89
CA LYS A 88 -15.09 -17.78 9.80
C LYS A 88 -14.67 -19.24 9.94
N THR A 89 -13.39 -19.50 10.21
CA THR A 89 -12.89 -20.86 10.40
C THR A 89 -13.62 -21.57 11.54
N ILE A 90 -13.89 -20.88 12.66
CA ILE A 90 -14.66 -21.48 13.77
C ILE A 90 -16.09 -21.84 13.34
N HIS A 91 -16.77 -20.97 12.60
CA HIS A 91 -18.16 -21.18 12.21
C HIS A 91 -18.34 -22.20 11.07
N GLU A 92 -17.35 -22.35 10.19
CA GLU A 92 -17.40 -23.33 9.07
C GLU A 92 -17.06 -24.76 9.52
N THR A 93 -16.47 -24.93 10.72
CA THR A 93 -16.12 -26.25 11.27
C THR A 93 -17.23 -26.86 12.15
N HIS A 94 -18.37 -26.18 12.28
CA HIS A 94 -19.57 -26.63 12.99
C HIS A 94 -20.76 -26.78 12.04
#